data_AF-A0A2P6G5V5-F1
#
_entry.id   AF-A0A2P6G5V5-F1
#
_cell.length_a   1.000
_cell.length_b   1.000
_cell.length_c   1.000
_cell.angle_alpha   90.00
_cell.angle_beta   90.00
_cell.angle_gamma   90.00
#
_symmetry.space_group_name_H-M   'P 1'
#
loop_
_entity.id
_entity.type
_entity.pdbx_description
1 polymer ?
#
loop_
_entity_poly.entity_id
_entity_poly.type
_entity_poly.pdbx_seq_one_letter_code
_entity_poly.pdbx_strand_id
1 'polypeptide(L)'
;MFTGIIEETGKIIQPNNSDGQSFRIACSFNVNEIDIGASICCDGICLTVSSKGKTQDNTTWFEVDVSDETRNLTNINCEISPWIHGK
;
A
#
# COMPACT_ATOMS: atom_id res chain seq x y z
N MET A 1 -8.81 0.43 -13.32
CA MET A 1 -8.05 1.31 -14.24
C MET A 1 -7.94 2.67 -13.57
N PHE A 2 -6.78 3.31 -13.61
CA PHE A 2 -6.50 4.56 -12.89
C PHE A 2 -6.23 5.72 -13.84
N THR A 3 -6.51 6.95 -13.41
CA THR A 3 -6.32 8.18 -14.20
C THR A 3 -4.98 8.88 -13.97
N GLY A 4 -4.22 8.46 -12.95
CA GLY A 4 -2.98 9.12 -12.53
C GLY A 4 -3.17 10.35 -11.65
N ILE A 5 -4.41 10.66 -11.23
CA ILE A 5 -4.69 11.70 -10.24
C ILE A 5 -4.52 11.09 -8.85
N ILE A 6 -3.60 11.63 -8.06
CA ILE A 6 -3.34 11.16 -6.69
C ILE A 6 -4.40 11.73 -5.74
N GLU A 7 -5.11 10.85 -5.04
CA GLU A 7 -6.15 11.25 -4.08
C GLU A 7 -5.57 11.61 -2.70
N GLU A 8 -4.61 10.82 -2.21
CA GLU A 8 -3.97 11.06 -0.92
C GLU A 8 -2.54 10.49 -0.86
N THR A 9 -1.83 10.79 0.23
CA THR A 9 -0.54 10.19 0.55
C THR A 9 -0.71 9.24 1.74
N GLY A 10 -0.66 7.94 1.48
CA GLY A 10 -0.68 6.92 2.51
C GLY A 10 0.67 6.82 3.25
N LYS A 11 0.65 6.21 4.44
CA LYS A 11 1.86 5.96 5.25
C LYS A 11 2.05 4.46 5.46
N ILE A 12 3.25 3.95 5.15
CA ILE A 12 3.59 2.57 5.52
C ILE A 12 3.69 2.49 7.05
N ILE A 13 2.84 1.66 7.66
CA ILE A 13 2.80 1.47 9.12
C ILE A 13 3.35 0.12 9.56
N GLN A 14 3.47 -0.82 8.63
CA GLN A 14 4.16 -2.08 8.84
C GLN A 14 4.90 -2.46 7.56
N PRO A 15 6.22 -2.22 7.50
CA PRO A 15 7.04 -2.68 6.40
C PRO A 15 7.30 -4.18 6.60
N ASN A 16 6.71 -5.02 5.75
CA ASN A 16 6.92 -6.46 5.64
C ASN A 16 6.47 -7.33 6.83
N ASN A 17 5.62 -8.32 6.55
CA ASN A 17 5.59 -9.56 7.33
C ASN A 17 6.90 -10.35 7.09
N SER A 18 7.22 -11.34 7.93
CA SER A 18 8.51 -12.05 7.98
C SER A 18 9.07 -12.56 6.64
N ASP A 19 8.23 -12.77 5.62
CA ASP A 19 8.60 -13.23 4.27
C ASP A 19 8.89 -12.09 3.28
N GLY A 20 8.63 -10.86 3.68
CA GLY A 20 8.99 -9.68 2.92
C GLY A 20 8.02 -9.27 1.81
N GLN A 21 6.82 -9.85 1.78
CA GLN A 21 5.91 -9.80 0.62
C GLN A 21 4.66 -8.95 0.83
N SER A 22 4.39 -8.45 2.03
CA SER A 22 3.17 -7.69 2.32
C SER A 22 3.43 -6.36 3.01
N PHE A 23 2.65 -5.33 2.65
CA PHE A 23 2.78 -3.98 3.21
C PHE A 23 1.44 -3.52 3.78
N ARG A 24 1.45 -2.98 5.00
CA ARG A 24 0.30 -2.25 5.55
C ARG A 24 0.47 -0.76 5.36
N ILE A 25 -0.52 -0.16 4.71
CA ILE A 25 -0.57 1.25 4.36
C ILE A 25 -1.74 1.88 5.11
N ALA A 26 -1.44 2.84 5.99
CA ALA A 26 -2.42 3.71 6.61
C ALA A 26 -2.89 4.76 5.60
N CYS A 27 -4.20 5.05 5.63
CA CYS A 27 -4.85 5.99 4.74
C CYS A 27 -6.01 6.71 5.44
N SER A 28 -6.52 7.76 4.81
CA SER A 28 -7.66 8.53 5.27
C SER A 28 -9.01 7.99 4.80
N PHE A 29 -9.01 7.06 3.84
CA PHE A 29 -10.22 6.41 3.34
C PHE A 29 -11.06 5.74 4.43
N ASN A 30 -12.36 5.65 4.19
CA ASN A 30 -13.23 4.87 5.05
C ASN A 30 -12.94 3.37 4.82
N VAL A 31 -12.71 2.62 5.89
CA VAL A 31 -12.47 1.16 5.82
C VAL A 31 -13.60 0.40 5.10
N ASN A 32 -14.81 0.96 5.09
CA ASN A 32 -15.97 0.37 4.41
C ASN A 32 -15.96 0.61 2.89
N GLU A 33 -15.17 1.56 2.39
CA GLU A 33 -15.02 1.86 0.96
C GLU A 33 -13.89 1.06 0.31
N ILE A 34 -13.01 0.47 1.12
CA ILE A 34 -11.91 -0.39 0.66
C ILE A 34 -12.42 -1.82 0.61
N ASP A 35 -12.64 -2.42 -0.55
CA ASP A 35 -12.99 -3.85 -0.63
C ASP A 35 -11.75 -4.75 -0.64
N ILE A 36 -11.85 -5.95 -0.06
CA ILE A 36 -10.84 -6.99 -0.26
C ILE A 36 -10.91 -7.43 -1.72
N GLY A 37 -9.76 -7.50 -2.39
CA GLY A 37 -9.67 -7.71 -3.83
C GLY A 37 -9.78 -6.43 -4.67
N ALA A 38 -10.03 -5.28 -4.05
CA ALA A 38 -9.97 -4.01 -4.76
C ALA A 38 -8.55 -3.70 -5.23
N SER A 39 -8.44 -2.97 -6.34
CA SER A 39 -7.17 -2.49 -6.87
C SER A 39 -6.94 -1.04 -6.43
N ILE A 40 -5.89 -0.80 -5.65
CA ILE A 40 -5.46 0.54 -5.21
C ILE A 40 -4.10 0.84 -5.85
N CYS A 41 -3.97 2.01 -6.47
CA CYS A 41 -2.72 2.46 -7.07
C CYS A 41 -1.84 3.10 -5.99
N CYS A 42 -0.70 2.50 -5.69
CA CYS A 42 0.30 3.05 -4.77
C CYS A 42 1.53 3.43 -5.57
N ASP A 43 1.79 4.73 -5.68
CA ASP A 43 2.91 5.31 -6.44
C ASP A 43 3.06 4.74 -7.88
N GLY A 44 1.92 4.63 -8.58
CA GLY A 44 1.88 4.10 -9.95
C GLY A 44 1.76 2.57 -10.04
N ILE A 45 1.79 1.85 -8.92
CA ILE A 45 1.72 0.38 -8.88
C ILE A 45 0.29 -0.04 -8.54
N CYS A 46 -0.31 -0.85 -9.42
CA CYS A 46 -1.61 -1.46 -9.15
C CYS A 46 -1.44 -2.62 -8.15
N LEU A 47 -1.95 -2.44 -6.93
CA LEU A 47 -1.86 -3.43 -5.86
C LEU A 47 -3.24 -3.90 -5.41
N THR A 48 -3.35 -5.19 -5.13
CA THR A 48 -4.61 -5.82 -4.70
C THR A 48 -4.68 -5.86 -3.18
N VAL A 49 -5.78 -5.38 -2.62
CA VAL A 49 -6.03 -5.42 -1.17
C VAL A 49 -6.24 -6.85 -0.71
N SER A 50 -5.36 -7.37 0.14
CA SER A 50 -5.43 -8.70 0.73
C SER A 50 -6.07 -8.68 2.13
N SER A 51 -5.94 -7.57 2.86
CA SER A 51 -6.58 -7.36 4.17
C SER A 51 -6.83 -5.88 4.42
N LYS A 52 -7.71 -5.56 5.38
CA LYS A 52 -8.02 -4.18 5.78
C LYS A 52 -8.43 -4.12 7.25
N GLY A 53 -8.34 -2.94 7.85
CA GLY A 53 -8.81 -2.75 9.20
C GLY A 53 -8.59 -1.34 9.72
N LYS A 54 -8.66 -1.24 11.05
CA LYS A 54 -8.34 -0.02 11.78
C LYS A 54 -7.32 -0.32 12.87
N THR A 55 -6.45 0.64 13.14
CA THR A 55 -5.55 0.60 14.29
C THR A 55 -6.29 0.99 15.58
N GLN A 56 -5.61 0.91 16.72
CA GLN A 56 -6.18 1.27 18.02
C GLN A 56 -6.55 2.77 18.12
N ASP A 57 -5.81 3.62 17.41
CA ASP A 57 -6.07 5.05 17.25
C ASP A 57 -7.13 5.36 16.16
N ASN A 58 -7.86 4.36 15.69
CA ASN A 58 -8.92 4.48 14.68
C ASN A 58 -8.43 4.93 13.28
N THR A 59 -7.13 4.78 12.99
CA THR A 59 -6.57 5.01 11.66
C THR A 59 -6.88 3.82 10.74
N THR A 60 -7.47 4.07 9.58
CA THR A 60 -7.75 3.03 8.57
C THR A 60 -6.44 2.55 7.95
N TRP A 61 -6.35 1.25 7.70
CA TRP A 61 -5.27 0.65 6.93
C TRP A 61 -5.77 -0.43 5.98
N PHE A 62 -5.00 -0.65 4.92
CA PHE A 62 -5.13 -1.80 4.04
C PHE A 62 -3.78 -2.49 3.86
N GLU A 63 -3.81 -3.78 3.62
CA GLU A 63 -2.66 -4.63 3.36
C GLU A 63 -2.69 -5.08 1.90
N VAL A 64 -1.51 -5.12 1.29
CA VAL A 64 -1.30 -5.57 -0.09
C VAL A 64 -0.15 -6.54 -0.14
N ASP A 65 -0.27 -7.53 -1.02
CA ASP A 65 0.81 -8.46 -1.34
C ASP A 65 1.52 -8.04 -2.62
N VAL A 66 2.84 -8.18 -2.64
CA VAL A 66 3.72 -7.68 -3.68
C VAL A 66 4.62 -8.81 -4.17
N SER A 67 4.56 -9.08 -5.47
CA SER A 67 5.42 -10.08 -6.12
C SER A 67 6.86 -9.60 -6.23
N ASP A 68 7.79 -10.55 -6.37
CA ASP A 68 9.20 -10.25 -6.60
C ASP A 68 9.42 -9.46 -7.91
N GLU A 69 8.64 -9.72 -8.95
CA GLU A 69 8.70 -8.96 -10.20
C GLU A 69 8.38 -7.46 -9.97
N THR A 70 7.29 -7.17 -9.26
CA THR A 70 6.92 -5.79 -8.93
C THR A 70 8.01 -5.12 -8.09
N ARG A 71 8.57 -5.83 -7.11
CA ARG A 71 9.69 -5.32 -6.29
C ARG A 71 10.93 -4.99 -7.13
N ASN A 72 11.23 -5.82 -8.12
CA ASN A 72 12.42 -5.66 -8.96
C ASN A 72 12.26 -4.56 -10.03
N LEU A 73 11.03 -4.24 -10.44
CA LEU A 73 10.75 -3.30 -11.53
C LEU A 73 10.28 -1.91 -11.05
N THR A 74 9.96 -1.76 -9.77
CA THR A 74 9.40 -0.52 -9.20
C THR A 74 10.21 -0.02 -8.01
N ASN A 75 9.77 1.06 -7.40
CA ASN A 75 10.36 1.65 -6.19
C ASN A 75 9.66 1.18 -4.90
N ILE A 76 8.97 0.04 -4.93
CA ILE A 76 8.39 -0.59 -3.74
C ILE A 76 9.44 -1.43 -2.98
N ASN A 77 10.49 -0.77 -2.51
CA ASN A 77 11.54 -1.40 -1.72
C ASN A 77 11.36 -1.16 -0.22
N CYS A 78 11.67 -2.19 0.57
CA CYS A 78 11.36 -2.27 2.00
C CYS A 78 12.39 -1.63 2.93
N GLU A 79 13.36 -0.90 2.38
CA GLU A 79 14.28 -0.16 3.25
C GLU A 79 13.55 1.08 3.74
N ILE A 80 13.67 1.35 5.04
CA ILE A 80 12.96 2.37 5.82
C ILE A 80 13.41 3.78 5.40
N SER A 81 13.27 4.08 4.12
CA SER A 81 13.22 5.41 3.55
C SER A 81 11.80 5.58 3.02
N PRO A 82 11.19 6.78 3.18
CA PRO A 82 9.99 7.09 2.43
C PRO A 82 10.24 6.81 0.95
N TRP A 83 9.19 6.42 0.22
CA TRP A 83 9.19 6.36 -1.25
C TRP A 83 10.00 7.56 -1.76
N ILE A 84 11.17 7.28 -2.33
CA ILE A 84 12.06 8.33 -2.79
C ILE A 84 11.30 9.03 -3.91
N HIS A 85 11.01 10.31 -3.71
CA HIS A 85 10.29 11.12 -4.67
C HIS A 85 11.12 11.17 -5.97
N GLY A 86 10.72 10.39 -6.97
CA GLY A 86 11.42 10.26 -8.24
C GLY A 86 12.68 9.39 -8.17
N LYS A 87 12.75 8.44 -9.11
CA LYS A 87 13.98 8.30 -9.89
C LYS A 87 14.05 9.45 -10.89
#